data_AF-Q4CN04-F1
#
_entry.id   AF-Q4CN04-F1
#
_cell.length_a   1.000
_cell.length_b   1.000
_cell.length_c   1.000
_cell.angle_alpha   90.00
_cell.angle_beta   90.00
_cell.angle_gamma   90.00
#
_symmetry.space_group_name_H-M   'P 1'
#
loop_
_entity.id
_entity.type
_entity.pdbx_description
1 polymer ?
#
loop_
_entity_poly.entity_id
_entity_poly.type
_entity_poly.pdbx_seq_one_letter_code
_entity_poly.pdbx_strand_id
1 'polypeptide(L)'
;MEKVLIGLKRLLTNLYIFLFFIFIFNFKALKLQKQQQQKRMTGLKEKRIACRLTYIWLSGRDSHHDIRSKDRTAYLTTEEVAKHPKELLADGIFPVWNFDGSSTKQVCGADTEILLNPVNAYHCCLPRLSTTVPWILVLAECCLPNGEPTNDNSRAVARRIFERAPEEHPWFGMEQEFFLIKDGHPYGWPPRGFPAPQGPYYCSTGCLCVHGRRYVDLHYEVCLQMGLNISGTNAEVAPGQWEFQVGPCEGIEMGDQLTVARWVLLRILEDDGLDADYRAKPIRGEWNGSGLHTNFSTASTRNENGLSVIYEYVERLKKTISKDIVLYGAENNERLTGKYETSKPNEVTAGVGTRGTSIRIPNAVAAERKGYMEDRRPAGDADPYLVSARLFASCVCIESPELDLISSFHERSWMKFGDLS
;
A
#
# COMPACT_ATOMS: atom_id res chain seq x y z
N MET A 1 -6.74 -46.51 -44.41
CA MET A 1 -5.47 -45.85 -44.80
C MET A 1 -5.41 -44.37 -44.41
N GLU A 2 -6.43 -43.57 -44.74
CA GLU A 2 -6.39 -42.10 -44.57
C GLU A 2 -6.16 -41.61 -43.12
N LYS A 3 -6.85 -42.20 -42.12
CA LYS A 3 -6.66 -41.88 -40.69
C LYS A 3 -5.24 -42.16 -40.18
N VAL A 4 -4.62 -43.25 -40.65
CA VAL A 4 -3.23 -43.60 -40.30
C VAL A 4 -2.26 -42.58 -40.89
N LEU A 5 -2.50 -42.15 -42.14
CA LEU A 5 -1.70 -41.13 -42.81
C LEU A 5 -1.78 -39.76 -42.10
N ILE A 6 -2.96 -39.37 -41.61
CA ILE A 6 -3.15 -38.13 -40.83
C ILE A 6 -2.43 -38.22 -39.47
N GLY A 7 -2.52 -39.36 -38.79
CA GLY A 7 -1.80 -39.60 -37.52
C GLY A 7 -0.29 -39.50 -37.67
N LEU A 8 0.27 -40.13 -38.72
CA LEU A 8 1.69 -40.04 -39.06
C LEU A 8 2.11 -38.60 -39.39
N LYS A 9 1.31 -37.85 -40.16
CA LYS A 9 1.58 -36.43 -40.45
C LYS A 9 1.63 -35.59 -39.17
N ARG A 10 0.67 -35.74 -38.25
CA ARG A 10 0.67 -35.01 -36.97
C ARG A 10 1.87 -35.35 -36.10
N LEU A 11 2.24 -36.63 -36.02
CA LEU A 11 3.41 -37.08 -35.26
C LEU A 11 4.70 -36.46 -35.81
N LEU A 12 4.86 -36.47 -37.15
CA LEU A 12 5.98 -35.84 -37.83
C LEU A 12 6.01 -34.32 -37.57
N THR A 13 4.87 -33.62 -37.67
CA THR A 13 4.79 -32.17 -37.39
C THR A 13 5.20 -31.86 -35.95
N ASN A 14 4.68 -32.61 -34.96
CA ASN A 14 5.04 -32.41 -33.56
C ASN A 14 6.54 -32.68 -33.31
N LEU A 15 7.11 -33.71 -33.94
CA LEU A 15 8.54 -34.00 -33.86
C LEU A 15 9.38 -32.87 -34.48
N TYR A 16 8.96 -32.34 -35.64
CA TYR A 16 9.62 -31.18 -36.27
C TYR A 16 9.57 -29.93 -35.37
N ILE A 17 8.41 -29.64 -34.76
CA ILE A 17 8.26 -28.52 -33.82
C ILE A 17 9.18 -28.72 -32.61
N PHE A 18 9.20 -29.93 -32.03
CA PHE A 18 10.06 -30.25 -30.89
C PHE A 18 11.55 -30.13 -31.22
N LEU A 19 12.00 -30.68 -32.36
CA LEU A 19 13.37 -30.54 -32.84
C LEU A 19 13.74 -29.07 -33.13
N PHE A 20 12.80 -28.29 -33.66
CA PHE A 20 12.98 -26.85 -33.89
C PHE A 20 13.15 -26.08 -32.57
N PHE A 21 12.36 -26.40 -31.54
CA PHE A 21 12.54 -25.83 -30.19
C PHE A 21 13.89 -26.21 -29.57
N ILE A 22 14.30 -27.49 -29.67
CA ILE A 22 15.62 -27.94 -29.23
C ILE A 22 16.72 -27.19 -29.97
N PHE A 23 16.59 -27.03 -31.30
CA PHE A 23 17.56 -26.30 -32.10
C PHE A 23 17.66 -24.84 -31.66
N ILE A 24 16.53 -24.13 -31.50
CA ILE A 24 16.52 -22.74 -31.00
C ILE A 24 17.16 -22.65 -29.62
N PHE A 25 16.82 -23.56 -28.70
CA PHE A 25 17.35 -23.58 -27.34
C PHE A 25 18.87 -23.78 -27.36
N ASN A 26 19.35 -24.78 -28.10
CA ASN A 26 20.77 -25.04 -28.28
C ASN A 26 21.49 -23.87 -28.97
N PHE A 27 20.86 -23.23 -29.96
CA PHE A 27 21.44 -22.07 -30.64
C PHE A 27 21.57 -20.86 -29.70
N LYS A 28 20.57 -20.59 -28.85
CA LYS A 28 20.65 -19.58 -27.80
C LYS A 28 21.74 -19.91 -26.78
N ALA A 29 21.82 -21.16 -26.32
CA ALA A 29 22.85 -21.62 -25.39
C ALA A 29 24.27 -21.47 -25.97
N LEU A 30 24.48 -21.87 -27.23
CA LEU A 30 25.76 -21.71 -27.93
C LEU A 30 26.15 -20.23 -28.10
N LYS A 31 25.17 -19.37 -28.40
CA LYS A 31 25.39 -17.92 -28.52
C LYS A 31 25.80 -17.32 -27.17
N LEU A 32 25.16 -17.74 -26.08
CA LEU A 32 25.49 -17.34 -24.71
C LEU A 32 26.90 -17.81 -24.31
N GLN A 33 27.24 -19.08 -24.60
CA GLN A 33 28.58 -19.63 -24.35
C GLN A 33 29.65 -18.89 -25.15
N LYS A 34 29.42 -18.62 -26.44
CA LYS A 34 30.36 -17.82 -27.25
C LYS A 34 30.53 -16.41 -26.70
N GLN A 35 29.46 -15.75 -26.26
CA GLN A 35 29.55 -14.43 -25.62
C GLN A 35 30.33 -14.49 -24.29
N GLN A 36 30.09 -15.50 -23.44
CA GLN A 36 30.83 -15.69 -22.19
C GLN A 36 32.31 -16.02 -22.43
N GLN A 37 32.61 -16.86 -23.43
CA GLN A 37 33.98 -17.22 -23.78
C GLN A 37 34.71 -16.03 -24.41
N GLN A 38 34.04 -15.22 -25.24
CA GLN A 38 34.59 -13.98 -25.76
C GLN A 38 34.82 -12.95 -24.64
N LYS A 39 33.90 -12.80 -23.67
CA LYS A 39 34.09 -11.98 -22.46
C LYS A 39 35.30 -12.45 -21.63
N ARG A 40 35.50 -13.77 -21.49
CA ARG A 40 36.69 -14.34 -20.81
C ARG A 40 37.98 -14.07 -21.59
N MET A 41 37.94 -14.19 -22.92
CA MET A 41 39.10 -13.99 -23.79
C MET A 41 39.55 -12.53 -23.86
N THR A 42 38.65 -11.56 -23.74
CA THR A 42 39.00 -10.14 -23.83
C THR A 42 39.49 -9.53 -22.51
N GLY A 43 39.39 -10.24 -21.38
CA GLY A 43 39.84 -9.74 -20.07
C GLY A 43 39.12 -8.46 -19.58
N LEU A 44 38.17 -7.92 -20.35
CA LEU A 44 37.38 -6.76 -20.00
C LEU A 44 36.40 -7.17 -18.90
N LYS A 45 36.68 -6.75 -17.66
CA LYS A 45 35.69 -6.80 -16.58
C LYS A 45 34.41 -6.13 -17.08
N GLU A 46 33.29 -6.84 -16.97
CA GLU A 46 31.98 -6.30 -17.32
C GLU A 46 31.74 -5.00 -16.53
N LYS A 47 31.40 -3.92 -17.25
CA LYS A 47 31.19 -2.62 -16.64
C LYS A 47 29.99 -2.72 -15.70
N ARG A 48 30.22 -2.44 -14.42
CA ARG A 48 29.16 -2.30 -13.42
C ARG A 48 28.86 -0.82 -13.18
N ILE A 49 27.58 -0.52 -13.02
CA ILE A 49 27.01 0.79 -12.78
C ILE A 49 26.69 0.86 -11.29
N ALA A 50 27.16 1.91 -10.62
CA ALA A 50 26.77 2.17 -9.25
C ALA A 50 25.30 2.62 -9.23
N CYS A 51 24.49 1.93 -8.45
CA CYS A 51 23.07 2.18 -8.26
C CYS A 51 22.81 2.48 -6.78
N ARG A 52 21.93 3.45 -6.51
CA ARG A 52 21.43 3.73 -5.18
C ARG A 52 20.25 2.80 -4.90
N LEU A 53 20.32 2.03 -3.82
CA LEU A 53 19.21 1.26 -3.29
C LEU A 53 18.75 1.91 -1.98
N THR A 54 17.53 2.43 -1.94
CA THR A 54 16.90 2.89 -0.70
C THR A 54 16.00 1.81 -0.16
N TYR A 55 16.36 1.26 0.98
CA TYR A 55 15.51 0.32 1.71
C TYR A 55 14.47 1.14 2.47
N ILE A 56 13.20 0.76 2.37
CA ILE A 56 12.07 1.40 3.06
C ILE A 56 11.37 0.34 3.90
N TRP A 57 11.01 0.65 5.14
CA TRP A 57 10.30 -0.26 6.04
C TRP A 57 9.43 0.49 7.06
N LEU A 58 8.46 -0.23 7.63
CA LEU A 58 7.71 0.21 8.80
C LEU A 58 8.42 -0.30 10.06
N SER A 59 8.61 0.55 11.07
CA SER A 59 9.16 0.14 12.37
C SER A 59 8.14 0.05 13.50
N GLY A 60 6.85 0.07 13.17
CA GLY A 60 5.80 -0.49 14.02
C GLY A 60 5.25 0.36 15.16
N ARG A 61 5.65 1.64 15.34
CA ARG A 61 5.07 2.48 16.41
C ARG A 61 3.77 3.19 16.04
N ASP A 62 3.75 3.81 14.87
CA ASP A 62 2.57 4.45 14.31
C ASP A 62 2.62 4.32 12.78
N SER A 63 1.48 4.14 12.14
CA SER A 63 1.46 4.10 10.66
C SER A 63 1.50 5.51 10.03
N HIS A 64 1.42 6.51 10.90
CA HIS A 64 1.32 7.93 10.57
C HIS A 64 2.64 8.50 10.07
N HIS A 65 3.75 8.27 10.79
CA HIS A 65 5.07 8.81 10.47
C HIS A 65 6.20 7.77 10.53
N ASP A 66 5.94 6.54 10.98
CA ASP A 66 7.01 5.55 11.21
C ASP A 66 7.45 4.77 9.94
N ILE A 67 7.53 5.46 8.81
CA ILE A 67 8.09 4.93 7.55
C ILE A 67 9.55 5.36 7.46
N ARG A 68 10.46 4.41 7.58
CA ARG A 68 11.90 4.66 7.63
C ARG A 68 12.57 4.32 6.33
N SER A 69 13.76 4.89 6.13
CA SER A 69 14.59 4.49 5.00
C SER A 69 16.09 4.62 5.26
N LYS A 70 16.89 3.84 4.52
CA LYS A 70 18.36 3.94 4.48
C LYS A 70 18.92 3.48 3.15
N ASP A 71 20.09 3.99 2.78
CA ASP A 71 20.68 3.80 1.45
C ASP A 71 21.90 2.89 1.44
N ARG A 72 21.98 1.98 0.47
CA ARG A 72 23.21 1.29 0.09
C ARG A 72 23.52 1.41 -1.38
N THR A 73 24.79 1.26 -1.73
CA THR A 73 25.23 1.14 -3.11
C THR A 73 25.17 -0.32 -3.56
N ALA A 74 24.60 -0.55 -4.75
CA ALA A 74 24.75 -1.79 -5.50
C ALA A 74 25.52 -1.53 -6.79
N TYR A 75 26.24 -2.54 -7.29
CA TYR A 75 26.99 -2.46 -8.54
C TYR A 75 26.38 -3.44 -9.55
N LEU A 76 25.46 -2.92 -10.36
CA LEU A 76 24.66 -3.69 -11.30
C LEU A 76 25.25 -3.64 -12.72
N THR A 77 25.10 -4.70 -13.48
CA THR A 77 25.42 -4.72 -14.92
C THR A 77 24.43 -3.86 -15.71
N THR A 78 24.79 -3.47 -16.94
CA THR A 78 23.85 -2.76 -17.83
C THR A 78 22.55 -3.54 -18.06
N GLU A 79 22.63 -4.88 -18.12
CA GLU A 79 21.46 -5.75 -18.28
C GLU A 79 20.57 -5.73 -17.03
N GLU A 80 21.17 -5.82 -15.84
CA GLU A 80 20.43 -5.72 -14.58
C GLU A 80 19.76 -4.35 -14.41
N VAL A 81 20.43 -3.26 -14.76
CA VAL A 81 19.83 -1.90 -14.69
C VAL A 81 18.61 -1.77 -15.61
N ALA A 82 18.54 -2.53 -16.70
CA ALA A 82 17.43 -2.50 -17.64
C ALA A 82 16.22 -3.36 -17.21
N LYS A 83 16.38 -4.25 -16.23
CA LYS A 83 15.28 -5.08 -15.70
C LYS A 83 14.35 -4.28 -14.82
N HIS A 84 13.09 -4.71 -14.75
CA HIS A 84 12.17 -4.15 -13.76
C HIS A 84 12.65 -4.49 -12.33
N PRO A 85 12.53 -3.60 -11.33
CA PRO A 85 12.99 -3.85 -9.97
C PRO A 85 12.38 -5.09 -9.31
N LYS A 86 11.11 -5.40 -9.62
CA LYS A 86 10.49 -6.68 -9.19
C LYS A 86 11.19 -7.93 -9.76
N GLU A 87 11.74 -7.85 -10.98
CA GLU A 87 12.56 -8.94 -11.54
C GLU A 87 13.90 -9.05 -10.82
N LEU A 88 14.56 -7.92 -10.52
CA LEU A 88 15.79 -7.90 -9.72
C LEU A 88 15.57 -8.47 -8.31
N LEU A 89 14.42 -8.20 -7.71
CA LEU A 89 14.02 -8.80 -6.44
C LEU A 89 13.90 -10.33 -6.56
N ALA A 90 13.20 -10.82 -7.58
CA ALA A 90 13.07 -12.26 -7.84
C ALA A 90 14.42 -12.95 -8.14
N ASP A 91 15.35 -12.25 -8.77
CA ASP A 91 16.72 -12.73 -9.00
C ASP A 91 17.61 -12.71 -7.74
N GLY A 92 17.09 -12.24 -6.59
CA GLY A 92 17.83 -12.16 -5.33
C GLY A 92 18.93 -11.09 -5.32
N ILE A 93 18.81 -10.05 -6.17
CA ILE A 93 19.82 -8.99 -6.31
C ILE A 93 19.89 -8.11 -5.07
N PHE A 94 18.77 -7.95 -4.36
CA PHE A 94 18.69 -7.14 -3.15
C PHE A 94 18.98 -8.02 -1.93
N PRO A 95 20.14 -7.84 -1.27
CA PRO A 95 20.49 -8.65 -0.11
C PRO A 95 19.66 -8.25 1.11
N VAL A 96 19.42 -9.22 2.00
CA VAL A 96 19.01 -8.91 3.38
C VAL A 96 20.01 -7.93 3.98
N TRP A 97 19.48 -6.92 4.65
CA TRP A 97 20.29 -5.94 5.36
C TRP A 97 19.86 -5.85 6.82
N ASN A 98 20.38 -4.87 7.55
CA ASN A 98 20.10 -4.70 8.97
C ASN A 98 20.00 -3.22 9.33
N PHE A 99 19.50 -2.95 10.52
CA PHE A 99 19.64 -1.67 11.22
C PHE A 99 19.58 -1.89 12.73
N ASP A 100 19.88 -0.84 13.49
CA ASP A 100 19.78 -0.85 14.94
C ASP A 100 18.32 -0.65 15.39
N GLY A 101 17.68 -1.74 15.81
CA GLY A 101 16.32 -1.77 16.32
C GLY A 101 16.15 -1.09 17.69
N SER A 102 17.23 -0.82 18.43
CA SER A 102 17.12 -0.05 19.68
C SER A 102 16.83 1.43 19.41
N SER A 103 17.37 1.96 18.31
CA SER A 103 17.08 3.31 17.82
C SER A 103 15.61 3.48 17.35
N THR A 104 14.91 2.38 17.05
CA THR A 104 13.48 2.38 16.70
C THR A 104 12.59 1.89 17.84
N LYS A 105 13.17 1.43 18.97
CA LYS A 105 12.49 0.76 20.11
C LYS A 105 11.76 -0.53 19.73
N GLN A 106 12.20 -1.20 18.67
CA GLN A 106 11.66 -2.52 18.29
C GLN A 106 12.30 -3.64 19.11
N VAL A 107 13.52 -3.42 19.62
CA VAL A 107 14.22 -4.36 20.49
C VAL A 107 14.77 -3.65 21.71
N CYS A 108 14.71 -4.31 22.85
CA CYS A 108 15.38 -3.91 24.08
C CYS A 108 16.41 -4.99 24.47
N GLY A 109 17.63 -4.59 24.84
CA GLY A 109 18.67 -5.52 25.26
C GLY A 109 19.99 -5.34 24.49
N ALA A 110 20.83 -6.37 24.52
CA ALA A 110 22.16 -6.34 23.92
C ALA A 110 22.16 -6.72 22.43
N ASP A 111 21.27 -7.62 22.01
CA ASP A 111 21.07 -7.95 20.60
C ASP A 111 20.01 -7.00 20.03
N THR A 112 20.46 -5.91 19.41
CA THR A 112 19.57 -4.86 18.89
C THR A 112 19.38 -4.94 17.38
N GLU A 113 19.97 -5.93 16.71
CA GLU A 113 19.92 -6.05 15.27
C GLU A 113 18.53 -6.45 14.79
N ILE A 114 17.95 -5.67 13.87
CA ILE A 114 16.77 -6.06 13.09
C ILE A 114 17.18 -6.20 11.63
N LEU A 115 16.76 -7.30 11.02
CA LEU A 115 16.97 -7.60 9.62
C LEU A 115 15.90 -6.94 8.75
N LEU A 116 16.34 -6.43 7.60
CA LEU A 116 15.50 -5.89 6.53
C LEU A 116 15.44 -6.91 5.41
N ASN A 117 14.34 -7.64 5.34
CA ASN A 117 14.10 -8.64 4.29
C ASN A 117 13.39 -7.98 3.10
N PRO A 118 14.00 -7.90 1.91
CA PRO A 118 13.35 -7.34 0.72
C PRO A 118 12.10 -8.12 0.32
N VAL A 119 11.01 -7.40 0.08
CA VAL A 119 9.70 -7.99 -0.25
C VAL A 119 9.02 -7.36 -1.45
N ASN A 120 9.40 -6.14 -1.82
CA ASN A 120 8.95 -5.50 -3.05
C ASN A 120 10.00 -4.48 -3.53
N ALA A 121 9.92 -4.03 -4.78
CA ALA A 121 10.84 -3.03 -5.30
C ALA A 121 10.25 -2.18 -6.43
N TYR A 122 10.66 -0.91 -6.49
CA TYR A 122 10.16 0.11 -7.40
C TYR A 122 11.31 0.95 -7.96
N HIS A 123 11.17 1.45 -9.18
CA HIS A 123 12.08 2.49 -9.65
C HIS A 123 11.80 3.76 -8.86
N CYS A 124 12.84 4.55 -8.56
CA CYS A 124 12.68 5.86 -7.94
C CYS A 124 12.94 6.98 -8.96
N CYS A 125 11.94 7.83 -9.16
CA CYS A 125 12.03 9.02 -9.99
C CYS A 125 11.80 10.32 -9.21
N LEU A 126 11.91 10.29 -7.87
CA LEU A 126 11.88 11.51 -7.06
C LEU A 126 12.83 12.58 -7.65
N PRO A 127 12.40 13.86 -7.68
CA PRO A 127 13.25 14.96 -8.10
C PRO A 127 14.56 14.97 -7.30
N ARG A 128 15.67 15.13 -8.01
CA ARG A 128 17.02 15.05 -7.43
C ARG A 128 18.03 15.77 -8.30
N LEU A 129 19.16 16.13 -7.69
CA LEU A 129 20.24 16.84 -8.38
C LEU A 129 20.92 16.01 -9.47
N SER A 130 21.09 14.69 -9.25
CA SER A 130 21.79 13.80 -10.19
C SER A 130 20.84 12.82 -10.86
N THR A 131 20.77 12.84 -12.18
CA THR A 131 19.97 11.91 -12.99
C THR A 131 20.77 10.72 -13.52
N THR A 132 22.09 10.69 -13.31
CA THR A 132 22.98 9.67 -13.89
C THR A 132 23.11 8.40 -13.05
N VAL A 133 22.76 8.47 -11.76
CA VAL A 133 22.75 7.31 -10.85
C VAL A 133 21.35 6.69 -10.85
N PRO A 134 21.20 5.42 -11.28
CA PRO A 134 19.93 4.71 -11.14
C PRO A 134 19.57 4.59 -9.66
N TRP A 135 18.29 4.77 -9.37
CA TRP A 135 17.77 4.75 -8.01
C TRP A 135 16.59 3.79 -7.93
N ILE A 136 16.69 2.81 -7.02
CA ILE A 136 15.67 1.79 -6.77
C ILE A 136 15.24 1.88 -5.30
N LEU A 137 13.94 1.85 -5.07
CA LEU A 137 13.36 1.66 -3.74
C LEU A 137 13.14 0.17 -3.52
N VAL A 138 13.58 -0.32 -2.36
CA VAL A 138 13.43 -1.71 -1.92
C VAL A 138 12.54 -1.68 -0.68
N LEU A 139 11.27 -2.08 -0.83
CA LEU A 139 10.40 -2.28 0.33
C LEU A 139 10.87 -3.53 1.06
N ALA A 140 11.05 -3.41 2.37
CA ALA A 140 11.52 -4.48 3.23
C ALA A 140 10.59 -4.67 4.44
N GLU A 141 10.53 -5.91 4.94
CA GLU A 141 9.87 -6.25 6.19
C GLU A 141 10.90 -6.51 7.29
N CYS A 142 10.52 -6.22 8.54
CA CYS A 142 11.39 -6.34 9.71
C CYS A 142 11.37 -7.76 10.28
N CYS A 143 12.55 -8.36 10.42
CA CYS A 143 12.72 -9.69 11.01
C CYS A 143 13.79 -9.67 12.11
N LEU A 144 13.62 -10.54 13.10
CA LEU A 144 14.64 -10.86 14.09
C LEU A 144 15.79 -11.65 13.42
N PRO A 145 16.99 -11.71 14.04
CA PRO A 145 18.13 -12.48 13.51
C PRO A 145 17.86 -13.98 13.29
N ASN A 146 16.87 -14.54 13.99
CA ASN A 146 16.44 -15.93 13.80
C ASN A 146 15.53 -16.14 12.58
N GLY A 147 15.19 -15.07 11.84
CA GLY A 147 14.34 -15.10 10.66
C GLY A 147 12.85 -14.85 10.92
N GLU A 148 12.40 -14.86 12.19
CA GLU A 148 11.01 -14.61 12.53
C GLU A 148 10.67 -13.11 12.33
N PRO A 149 9.46 -12.77 11.83
CA PRO A 149 9.00 -11.39 11.78
C PRO A 149 9.01 -10.72 13.17
N THR A 150 9.33 -9.43 13.24
CA THR A 150 9.18 -8.68 14.50
C THR A 150 7.70 -8.61 14.91
N ASN A 151 7.42 -8.46 16.20
CA ASN A 151 6.05 -8.50 16.74
C ASN A 151 5.13 -7.40 16.16
N ASP A 152 5.72 -6.32 15.70
CA ASP A 152 5.09 -5.14 15.10
C ASP A 152 5.09 -5.16 13.56
N ASN A 153 5.53 -6.26 12.94
CA ASN A 153 5.53 -6.43 11.49
C ASN A 153 4.10 -6.72 10.98
N SER A 154 3.33 -5.66 10.79
CA SER A 154 1.96 -5.71 10.28
C SER A 154 1.85 -6.32 8.89
N ARG A 155 2.86 -6.10 8.03
CA ARG A 155 2.92 -6.70 6.69
C ARG A 155 2.95 -8.22 6.74
N ALA A 156 3.81 -8.80 7.58
CA ALA A 156 3.90 -10.26 7.72
C ALA A 156 2.60 -10.87 8.23
N VAL A 157 1.90 -10.17 9.13
CA VAL A 157 0.57 -10.57 9.62
C VAL A 157 -0.45 -10.52 8.48
N ALA A 158 -0.53 -9.41 7.77
CA ALA A 158 -1.44 -9.24 6.65
C ALA A 158 -1.21 -10.29 5.55
N ARG A 159 0.05 -10.56 5.21
CA ARG A 159 0.43 -11.59 4.23
C ARG A 159 -0.12 -12.96 4.64
N ARG A 160 0.07 -13.39 5.90
CA ARG A 160 -0.49 -14.67 6.40
C ARG A 160 -2.01 -14.72 6.32
N ILE A 161 -2.70 -13.60 6.50
CA ILE A 161 -4.16 -13.53 6.38
C ILE A 161 -4.60 -13.66 4.92
N PHE A 162 -3.96 -12.95 4.00
CA PHE A 162 -4.28 -13.06 2.56
C PHE A 162 -3.97 -14.44 1.98
N GLU A 163 -2.94 -15.13 2.48
CA GLU A 163 -2.58 -16.50 2.08
C GLU A 163 -3.61 -17.57 2.50
N ARG A 164 -4.58 -17.26 3.38
CA ARG A 164 -5.59 -18.23 3.86
C ARG A 164 -6.74 -18.47 2.89
N ALA A 165 -7.01 -17.53 1.98
CA ALA A 165 -8.08 -17.63 0.98
C ALA A 165 -7.65 -16.96 -0.34
N PRO A 166 -6.60 -17.47 -1.01
CA PRO A 166 -6.07 -16.87 -2.23
C PRO A 166 -7.08 -16.82 -3.39
N GLU A 167 -8.09 -17.69 -3.38
CA GLU A 167 -9.17 -17.75 -4.37
C GLU A 167 -10.15 -16.57 -4.29
N GLU A 168 -10.20 -15.85 -3.17
CA GLU A 168 -11.12 -14.72 -3.00
C GLU A 168 -10.66 -13.48 -3.78
N HIS A 169 -9.40 -13.42 -4.23
CA HIS A 169 -8.83 -12.30 -5.00
C HIS A 169 -9.26 -10.91 -4.46
N PRO A 170 -8.91 -10.59 -3.19
CA PRO A 170 -9.36 -9.35 -2.55
C PRO A 170 -8.71 -8.15 -3.23
N TRP A 171 -9.53 -7.24 -3.77
CA TRP A 171 -9.08 -5.97 -4.34
C TRP A 171 -9.44 -4.82 -3.42
N PHE A 172 -8.51 -3.91 -3.26
CA PHE A 172 -8.65 -2.72 -2.44
C PHE A 172 -8.34 -1.45 -3.23
N GLY A 173 -9.05 -0.37 -2.90
CA GLY A 173 -8.62 0.98 -3.20
C GLY A 173 -8.72 1.83 -1.94
N MET A 174 -7.63 2.46 -1.52
CA MET A 174 -7.58 3.27 -0.30
C MET A 174 -7.46 4.76 -0.65
N GLU A 175 -8.36 5.55 -0.07
CA GLU A 175 -8.48 7.00 -0.18
C GLU A 175 -7.78 7.64 1.03
N GLN A 176 -6.53 8.06 0.87
CA GLN A 176 -5.72 8.62 1.94
C GLN A 176 -5.96 10.12 2.08
N GLU A 177 -6.69 10.52 3.11
CA GLU A 177 -6.79 11.91 3.51
C GLU A 177 -5.66 12.30 4.46
N PHE A 178 -5.22 13.56 4.39
CA PHE A 178 -4.18 14.14 5.24
C PHE A 178 -4.23 15.66 5.22
N PHE A 179 -3.57 16.29 6.19
CA PHE A 179 -3.25 17.72 6.15
C PHE A 179 -1.78 17.94 5.85
N LEU A 180 -1.47 18.86 4.93
CA LEU A 180 -0.13 19.42 4.84
C LEU A 180 0.12 20.27 6.07
N ILE A 181 1.28 20.10 6.72
CA ILE A 181 1.68 20.84 7.92
C ILE A 181 2.96 21.63 7.62
N LYS A 182 3.03 22.85 8.13
CA LYS A 182 4.24 23.67 8.18
C LYS A 182 4.42 24.22 9.58
N ASP A 183 5.61 24.02 10.16
CA ASP A 183 5.95 24.52 11.50
C ASP A 183 4.90 24.14 12.58
N GLY A 184 4.34 22.92 12.49
CA GLY A 184 3.30 22.42 13.41
C GLY A 184 1.88 22.96 13.18
N HIS A 185 1.67 23.74 12.12
CA HIS A 185 0.38 24.32 11.76
C HIS A 185 -0.08 23.86 10.37
N PRO A 186 -1.39 23.65 10.14
CA PRO A 186 -1.90 23.30 8.82
C PRO A 186 -1.51 24.33 7.73
N TYR A 187 -1.02 23.85 6.60
CA TYR A 187 -0.48 24.68 5.54
C TYR A 187 -1.59 25.49 4.84
N GLY A 188 -1.35 26.79 4.67
CA GLY A 188 -2.35 27.71 4.13
C GLY A 188 -3.29 28.31 5.18
N TRP A 189 -3.18 27.91 6.45
CA TRP A 189 -3.98 28.50 7.51
C TRP A 189 -3.41 29.84 7.98
N PRO A 190 -4.27 30.74 8.49
CA PRO A 190 -3.79 31.99 9.06
C PRO A 190 -2.90 31.72 10.29
N PRO A 191 -1.84 32.53 10.54
CA PRO A 191 -0.97 32.35 11.71
C PRO A 191 -1.70 32.43 13.06
N ARG A 192 -2.88 33.07 13.09
CA ARG A 192 -3.77 33.12 14.24
C ARG A 192 -5.21 32.91 13.79
N GLY A 193 -5.96 32.12 14.55
CA GLY A 193 -7.37 31.85 14.29
C GLY A 193 -7.59 30.76 13.26
N PHE A 194 -8.71 30.83 12.56
CA PHE A 194 -9.17 29.82 11.63
C PHE A 194 -9.41 30.42 10.24
N PRO A 195 -9.29 29.64 9.16
CA PRO A 195 -9.71 30.09 7.84
C PRO A 195 -11.23 30.26 7.78
N ALA A 196 -11.74 30.78 6.66
CA ALA A 196 -13.18 30.89 6.45
C ALA A 196 -13.86 29.51 6.58
N PRO A 197 -15.15 29.44 6.93
CA PRO A 197 -15.87 28.17 7.07
C PRO A 197 -15.81 27.30 5.81
N GLN A 198 -16.15 26.02 5.97
CA GLN A 198 -16.27 25.06 4.89
C GLN A 198 -17.13 25.58 3.72
N GLY A 199 -16.79 25.14 2.50
CA GLY A 199 -17.52 25.49 1.28
C GLY A 199 -16.60 25.76 0.08
N PRO A 200 -15.65 26.71 0.16
CA PRO A 200 -14.87 27.11 -1.00
C PRO A 200 -13.68 26.21 -1.33
N TYR A 201 -13.40 25.17 -0.53
CA TYR A 201 -12.13 24.41 -0.58
C TYR A 201 -12.21 23.10 -1.37
N TYR A 202 -13.30 22.32 -1.22
CA TYR A 202 -13.43 20.99 -1.82
C TYR A 202 -13.35 21.05 -3.34
N CYS A 203 -12.42 20.30 -3.93
CA CYS A 203 -12.12 20.29 -5.37
C CYS A 203 -11.91 21.68 -5.98
N SER A 204 -11.52 22.68 -5.18
CA SER A 204 -11.44 24.06 -5.61
C SER A 204 -10.21 24.34 -6.48
N THR A 205 -10.20 25.52 -7.10
CA THR A 205 -9.07 26.07 -7.84
C THR A 205 -8.80 27.51 -7.40
N GLY A 206 -7.57 27.99 -7.60
CA GLY A 206 -7.17 29.35 -7.21
C GLY A 206 -6.50 29.44 -5.84
N CYS A 207 -5.59 30.41 -5.70
CA CYS A 207 -4.68 30.54 -4.56
C CYS A 207 -5.36 30.95 -3.23
N LEU A 208 -6.61 31.41 -3.28
CA LEU A 208 -7.37 31.77 -2.07
C LEU A 208 -7.99 30.56 -1.37
N CYS A 209 -8.15 29.45 -2.08
CA CYS A 209 -8.80 28.24 -1.57
C CYS A 209 -7.85 27.05 -1.52
N VAL A 210 -6.89 26.97 -2.45
CA VAL A 210 -6.02 25.81 -2.63
C VAL A 210 -4.60 26.11 -2.21
N HIS A 211 -4.11 25.35 -1.23
CA HIS A 211 -2.75 25.45 -0.72
C HIS A 211 -2.03 24.12 -0.86
N GLY A 212 -0.84 24.14 -1.47
CA GLY A 212 0.02 22.94 -1.58
C GLY A 212 -0.20 22.05 -2.81
N ARG A 213 -1.04 22.48 -3.77
CA ARG A 213 -1.32 21.72 -5.00
C ARG A 213 -0.06 21.24 -5.72
N ARG A 214 0.98 22.08 -5.80
CA ARG A 214 2.27 21.71 -6.43
C ARG A 214 2.86 20.42 -5.85
N TYR A 215 2.76 20.19 -4.55
CA TYR A 215 3.31 18.98 -3.91
C TYR A 215 2.49 17.74 -4.24
N VAL A 216 1.17 17.90 -4.26
CA VAL A 216 0.23 16.81 -4.50
C VAL A 216 0.22 16.41 -5.98
N ASP A 217 0.28 17.38 -6.89
CA ASP A 217 0.44 17.13 -8.33
C ASP A 217 1.78 16.41 -8.61
N LEU A 218 2.88 16.89 -8.00
CA LEU A 218 4.20 16.25 -8.13
C LEU A 218 4.20 14.83 -7.55
N HIS A 219 3.58 14.62 -6.39
CA HIS A 219 3.41 13.31 -5.79
C HIS A 219 2.66 12.36 -6.73
N TYR A 220 1.54 12.83 -7.30
CA TYR A 220 0.73 12.07 -8.24
C TYR A 220 1.54 11.62 -9.46
N GLU A 221 2.27 12.55 -10.09
CA GLU A 221 3.11 12.26 -11.26
C GLU A 221 4.26 11.30 -10.94
N VAL A 222 4.94 11.48 -9.80
CA VAL A 222 6.02 10.59 -9.35
C VAL A 222 5.47 9.18 -9.11
N CYS A 223 4.35 9.04 -8.40
CA CYS A 223 3.73 7.74 -8.17
C CYS A 223 3.35 7.02 -9.48
N LEU A 224 2.77 7.74 -10.45
CA LEU A 224 2.48 7.19 -11.78
C LEU A 224 3.76 6.69 -12.48
N GLN A 225 4.82 7.52 -12.49
CA GLN A 225 6.09 7.16 -13.12
C GLN A 225 6.80 5.98 -12.43
N MET A 226 6.61 5.81 -11.12
CA MET A 226 7.13 4.68 -10.36
C MET A 226 6.33 3.38 -10.59
N GLY A 227 5.21 3.45 -11.31
CA GLY A 227 4.32 2.30 -11.56
C GLY A 227 3.46 1.93 -10.34
N LEU A 228 3.20 2.88 -9.44
CA LEU A 228 2.15 2.69 -8.43
C LEU A 228 0.78 2.85 -9.09
N ASN A 229 -0.19 2.08 -8.62
CA ASN A 229 -1.61 2.16 -8.99
C ASN A 229 -2.26 3.37 -8.32
N ILE A 230 -1.65 4.56 -8.42
CA ILE A 230 -2.27 5.79 -7.95
C ILE A 230 -3.44 6.13 -8.87
N SER A 231 -4.63 6.31 -8.32
CA SER A 231 -5.88 6.40 -9.07
C SER A 231 -6.51 7.79 -9.06
N GLY A 232 -6.10 8.67 -8.17
CA GLY A 232 -6.54 10.07 -8.20
C GLY A 232 -5.88 10.95 -7.13
N THR A 233 -6.34 12.19 -7.09
CA THR A 233 -6.15 13.12 -5.98
C THR A 233 -7.21 14.24 -6.00
N ASN A 234 -7.56 14.78 -4.84
CA ASN A 234 -8.45 15.94 -4.70
C ASN A 234 -8.07 16.81 -3.50
N ALA A 235 -8.43 18.09 -3.58
CA ALA A 235 -8.45 18.97 -2.41
C ALA A 235 -9.71 18.67 -1.60
N GLU A 236 -9.54 18.57 -0.29
CA GLU A 236 -10.62 18.28 0.65
C GLU A 236 -11.30 19.55 1.14
N VAL A 237 -12.12 19.41 2.18
CA VAL A 237 -13.03 20.47 2.64
C VAL A 237 -12.38 21.58 3.48
N ALA A 238 -11.08 21.53 3.72
CA ALA A 238 -10.33 22.51 4.50
C ALA A 238 -9.01 22.91 3.79
N PRO A 239 -8.49 24.14 3.99
CA PRO A 239 -7.20 24.54 3.42
C PRO A 239 -6.09 23.59 3.81
N GLY A 240 -5.28 23.17 2.84
CA GLY A 240 -4.18 22.25 3.06
C GLY A 240 -4.59 20.81 3.36
N GLN A 241 -5.89 20.48 3.41
CA GLN A 241 -6.36 19.10 3.44
C GLN A 241 -6.43 18.54 2.02
N TRP A 242 -5.87 17.35 1.84
CA TRP A 242 -5.78 16.69 0.56
C TRP A 242 -6.10 15.21 0.70
N GLU A 243 -6.46 14.62 -0.42
CA GLU A 243 -6.66 13.19 -0.59
C GLU A 243 -5.85 12.70 -1.79
N PHE A 244 -5.18 11.57 -1.65
CA PHE A 244 -4.71 10.78 -2.80
C PHE A 244 -5.26 9.36 -2.69
N GLN A 245 -5.59 8.75 -3.84
CA GLN A 245 -6.14 7.40 -3.87
C GLN A 245 -5.15 6.41 -4.49
N VAL A 246 -4.97 5.24 -3.87
CA VAL A 246 -4.19 4.12 -4.43
C VAL A 246 -5.12 2.92 -4.61
N GLY A 247 -5.11 2.31 -5.79
CA GLY A 247 -5.86 1.10 -6.13
C GLY A 247 -6.38 1.09 -7.58
N PRO A 248 -6.98 -0.03 -8.04
CA PRO A 248 -7.14 -1.27 -7.30
C PRO A 248 -5.79 -1.99 -7.11
N CYS A 249 -5.57 -2.54 -5.92
CA CYS A 249 -4.43 -3.39 -5.57
C CYS A 249 -4.95 -4.70 -4.96
N GLU A 250 -4.30 -5.82 -5.29
CA GLU A 250 -4.72 -7.13 -4.79
C GLU A 250 -4.00 -7.50 -3.49
N GLY A 251 -4.78 -7.85 -2.46
CA GLY A 251 -4.29 -8.32 -1.17
C GLY A 251 -3.17 -7.45 -0.60
N ILE A 252 -1.99 -8.06 -0.43
CA ILE A 252 -0.82 -7.42 0.19
C ILE A 252 -0.29 -6.22 -0.59
N GLU A 253 -0.52 -6.14 -1.91
CA GLU A 253 -0.04 -5.02 -2.72
C GLU A 253 -0.69 -3.69 -2.32
N MET A 254 -1.88 -3.72 -1.69
CA MET A 254 -2.53 -2.49 -1.22
C MET A 254 -1.68 -1.79 -0.16
N GLY A 255 -1.26 -2.54 0.86
CA GLY A 255 -0.40 -2.00 1.91
C GLY A 255 0.98 -1.59 1.39
N ASP A 256 1.57 -2.39 0.50
CA ASP A 256 2.87 -2.09 -0.12
C ASP A 256 2.83 -0.75 -0.87
N GLN A 257 1.85 -0.58 -1.76
CA GLN A 257 1.79 0.60 -2.60
C GLN A 257 1.38 1.86 -1.84
N LEU A 258 0.45 1.76 -0.87
CA LEU A 258 0.10 2.92 -0.04
C LEU A 258 1.28 3.35 0.85
N THR A 259 2.01 2.40 1.44
CA THR A 259 3.19 2.71 2.26
C THR A 259 4.26 3.43 1.44
N VAL A 260 4.53 2.95 0.21
CA VAL A 260 5.47 3.62 -0.69
C VAL A 260 4.94 4.99 -1.13
N ALA A 261 3.64 5.14 -1.40
CA ALA A 261 3.06 6.43 -1.75
C ALA A 261 3.17 7.45 -0.59
N ARG A 262 2.92 7.04 0.67
CA ARG A 262 3.15 7.87 1.86
C ARG A 262 4.61 8.29 1.97
N TRP A 263 5.55 7.35 1.80
CA TRP A 263 6.99 7.67 1.81
C TRP A 263 7.37 8.68 0.73
N VAL A 264 6.91 8.49 -0.51
CA VAL A 264 7.17 9.42 -1.63
C VAL A 264 6.64 10.82 -1.31
N LEU A 265 5.46 10.93 -0.71
CA LEU A 265 4.90 12.22 -0.33
C LEU A 265 5.78 12.92 0.71
N LEU A 266 6.13 12.23 1.80
CA LEU A 266 7.01 12.78 2.84
C LEU A 266 8.34 13.27 2.24
N ARG A 267 8.95 12.46 1.36
CA ARG A 267 10.19 12.80 0.66
C ARG A 267 10.09 14.04 -0.22
N ILE A 268 8.93 14.32 -0.82
CA ILE A 268 8.69 15.52 -1.63
C ILE A 268 8.54 16.76 -0.73
N LEU A 269 7.89 16.61 0.42
CA LEU A 269 7.58 17.70 1.34
C LEU A 269 8.80 18.20 2.12
N GLU A 270 9.76 17.32 2.41
CA GLU A 270 10.99 17.64 3.14
C GLU A 270 11.76 18.85 2.57
N ASP A 271 11.85 18.96 1.24
CA ASP A 271 12.64 20.00 0.56
C ASP A 271 12.13 21.43 0.87
N ASP A 272 10.85 21.57 1.25
CA ASP A 272 10.20 22.84 1.55
C ASP A 272 9.79 22.99 3.03
N GLY A 273 10.29 22.11 3.90
CA GLY A 273 9.99 22.12 5.34
C GLY A 273 8.52 21.86 5.65
N LEU A 274 7.86 21.07 4.79
CA LEU A 274 6.49 20.62 4.98
C LEU A 274 6.48 19.17 5.49
N ASP A 275 5.34 18.80 6.07
CA ASP A 275 5.06 17.45 6.53
C ASP A 275 3.59 17.07 6.18
N ALA A 276 3.23 15.79 6.33
CA ALA A 276 1.89 15.28 6.15
C ALA A 276 1.33 14.72 7.48
N ASP A 277 0.18 15.23 7.90
CA ASP A 277 -0.52 14.77 9.09
C ASP A 277 -1.76 13.93 8.71
N TYR A 278 -1.62 12.62 8.85
CA TYR A 278 -2.67 11.62 8.66
C TYR A 278 -3.59 11.37 9.87
N ARG A 279 -3.40 12.02 11.05
CA ARG A 279 -4.21 11.70 12.24
C ARG A 279 -5.70 11.82 11.96
N ALA A 280 -6.52 10.98 12.62
CA ALA A 280 -7.97 11.01 12.45
C ALA A 280 -8.59 12.40 12.64
N LYS A 281 -8.05 13.23 13.54
CA LYS A 281 -8.54 14.57 13.86
C LYS A 281 -7.38 15.51 14.21
N PRO A 282 -6.60 15.99 13.22
CA PRO A 282 -5.41 16.79 13.48
C PRO A 282 -5.76 18.20 13.97
N ILE A 283 -6.96 18.69 13.61
CA ILE A 283 -7.48 19.99 14.02
C ILE A 283 -8.76 19.80 14.82
N ARG A 284 -8.77 20.31 16.06
CA ARG A 284 -9.95 20.27 16.93
C ARG A 284 -11.01 21.29 16.49
N GLY A 285 -12.27 21.00 16.82
CA GLY A 285 -13.42 21.84 16.49
C GLY A 285 -14.24 21.33 15.29
N GLU A 286 -14.95 22.25 14.63
CA GLU A 286 -15.92 21.97 13.55
C GLU A 286 -15.28 21.72 12.18
N TRP A 287 -14.11 21.07 12.15
CA TRP A 287 -13.37 20.73 10.92
C TRP A 287 -13.49 19.25 10.62
N ASN A 288 -13.45 18.85 9.35
CA ASN A 288 -13.47 17.43 9.03
C ASN A 288 -12.18 16.74 9.52
N GLY A 289 -12.29 15.48 9.91
CA GLY A 289 -11.14 14.63 10.20
C GLY A 289 -10.52 14.07 8.92
N SER A 290 -9.47 13.25 9.07
CA SER A 290 -8.84 12.53 7.96
C SER A 290 -9.22 11.05 7.97
N GLY A 291 -9.85 10.59 6.90
CA GLY A 291 -10.20 9.20 6.64
C GLY A 291 -9.12 8.41 5.89
N LEU A 292 -9.25 7.09 5.94
CA LEU A 292 -8.63 6.15 5.01
C LEU A 292 -9.74 5.31 4.36
N HIS A 293 -10.64 5.94 3.61
CA HIS A 293 -11.80 5.21 3.08
C HIS A 293 -11.31 4.05 2.23
N THR A 294 -11.79 2.86 2.55
CA THR A 294 -11.26 1.61 2.00
C THR A 294 -12.33 0.97 1.12
N ASN A 295 -12.18 1.17 -0.19
CA ASN A 295 -12.92 0.46 -1.21
C ASN A 295 -12.44 -1.00 -1.22
N PHE A 296 -13.36 -1.96 -1.20
CA PHE A 296 -13.06 -3.38 -1.07
C PHE A 296 -14.02 -4.25 -1.90
N SER A 297 -13.46 -5.26 -2.57
CA SER A 297 -14.21 -6.29 -3.29
C SER A 297 -13.46 -7.62 -3.30
N THR A 298 -14.18 -8.71 -3.53
CA THR A 298 -13.63 -10.05 -3.78
C THR A 298 -14.11 -10.56 -5.14
N ALA A 299 -13.58 -11.69 -5.59
CA ALA A 299 -14.09 -12.37 -6.78
C ALA A 299 -15.62 -12.57 -6.69
N SER A 300 -16.13 -12.94 -5.51
CA SER A 300 -17.54 -13.14 -5.23
C SER A 300 -18.38 -11.86 -5.37
N THR A 301 -17.90 -10.72 -4.86
CA THR A 301 -18.66 -9.45 -5.00
C THR A 301 -18.60 -8.86 -6.40
N ARG A 302 -17.57 -9.20 -7.20
CA ARG A 302 -17.43 -8.75 -8.60
C ARG A 302 -18.22 -9.60 -9.60
N ASN A 303 -18.66 -10.79 -9.20
CA ASN A 303 -19.47 -11.71 -10.02
C ASN A 303 -20.97 -11.38 -9.99
N GLU A 304 -21.77 -12.12 -10.76
CA GLU A 304 -23.22 -12.01 -10.76
C GLU A 304 -23.80 -12.17 -9.34
N ASN A 305 -24.79 -11.34 -8.99
CA ASN A 305 -25.36 -11.25 -7.64
C ASN A 305 -24.39 -10.79 -6.54
N GLY A 306 -23.25 -10.19 -6.90
CA GLY A 306 -22.25 -9.71 -5.96
C GLY A 306 -22.76 -8.68 -4.94
N LEU A 307 -23.84 -7.95 -5.24
CA LEU A 307 -24.50 -7.07 -4.27
C LEU A 307 -25.09 -7.84 -3.07
N SER A 308 -25.62 -9.05 -3.28
CA SER A 308 -26.10 -9.91 -2.18
C SER A 308 -24.94 -10.30 -1.26
N VAL A 309 -23.78 -10.63 -1.85
CA VAL A 309 -22.55 -10.94 -1.11
C VAL A 309 -22.07 -9.73 -0.31
N ILE A 310 -22.16 -8.51 -0.88
CA ILE A 310 -21.85 -7.27 -0.14
C ILE A 310 -22.75 -7.13 1.09
N TYR A 311 -24.05 -7.40 0.99
CA TYR A 311 -24.92 -7.36 2.16
C TYR A 311 -24.56 -8.42 3.21
N GLU A 312 -24.15 -9.63 2.79
CA GLU A 312 -23.61 -10.63 3.73
C GLU A 312 -22.35 -10.13 4.43
N TYR A 313 -21.45 -9.45 3.72
CA TYR A 313 -20.26 -8.84 4.30
C TYR A 313 -20.62 -7.79 5.34
N VAL A 314 -21.61 -6.94 5.08
CA VAL A 314 -22.13 -5.97 6.07
C VAL A 314 -22.63 -6.67 7.33
N GLU A 315 -23.40 -7.76 7.20
CA GLU A 315 -23.88 -8.53 8.37
C GLU A 315 -22.75 -9.20 9.15
N ARG A 316 -21.64 -9.57 8.50
CA ARG A 316 -20.44 -10.08 9.18
C ARG A 316 -19.70 -8.96 9.92
N LEU A 317 -19.54 -7.80 9.28
CA LEU A 317 -18.89 -6.62 9.87
C LEU A 317 -19.62 -6.09 11.12
N LYS A 318 -20.95 -6.18 11.15
CA LYS A 318 -21.76 -5.87 12.36
C LYS A 318 -21.35 -6.73 13.57
N LYS A 319 -20.92 -7.97 13.34
CA LYS A 319 -20.52 -8.92 14.39
C LYS A 319 -19.06 -8.76 14.81
N THR A 320 -18.22 -8.17 13.96
CA THR A 320 -16.78 -8.02 14.20
C THR A 320 -16.36 -6.61 14.61
N ILE A 321 -17.29 -5.65 14.65
CA ILE A 321 -17.01 -4.22 14.89
C ILE A 321 -16.07 -3.93 16.06
N SER A 322 -16.25 -4.62 17.21
CA SER A 322 -15.43 -4.41 18.41
C SER A 322 -13.96 -4.78 18.18
N LYS A 323 -13.69 -5.73 17.28
CA LYS A 323 -12.34 -6.12 16.89
C LYS A 323 -11.83 -5.27 15.72
N ASP A 324 -12.70 -4.91 14.78
CA ASP A 324 -12.32 -4.13 13.59
C ASP A 324 -11.83 -2.73 13.97
N ILE A 325 -12.58 -2.05 14.85
CA ILE A 325 -12.31 -0.66 15.20
C ILE A 325 -10.93 -0.45 15.84
N VAL A 326 -10.41 -1.48 16.51
CA VAL A 326 -9.12 -1.43 17.20
C VAL A 326 -7.96 -1.18 16.23
N LEU A 327 -8.11 -1.64 14.98
CA LEU A 327 -7.08 -1.51 13.95
C LEU A 327 -7.35 -0.35 12.97
N TYR A 328 -8.41 0.43 13.21
CA TYR A 328 -8.91 1.45 12.27
C TYR A 328 -8.47 2.88 12.61
N GLY A 329 -7.43 3.04 13.43
CA GLY A 329 -6.82 4.33 13.78
C GLY A 329 -7.01 4.71 15.26
N ALA A 330 -6.00 5.37 15.84
CA ALA A 330 -5.88 5.47 17.30
C ALA A 330 -6.88 6.45 17.94
N GLU A 331 -7.19 7.56 17.26
CA GLU A 331 -8.07 8.64 17.74
C GLU A 331 -9.39 8.70 16.94
N ASN A 332 -9.77 7.58 16.36
CA ASN A 332 -10.87 7.52 15.40
C ASN A 332 -12.24 7.87 16.03
N ASN A 333 -12.40 7.81 17.34
CA ASN A 333 -13.57 8.33 18.07
C ASN A 333 -13.79 9.83 17.88
N GLU A 334 -12.73 10.61 17.68
CA GLU A 334 -12.83 12.06 17.45
C GLU A 334 -13.33 12.39 16.03
N ARG A 335 -13.22 11.42 15.12
CA ARG A 335 -13.70 11.51 13.74
C ARG A 335 -15.09 10.88 13.60
N LEU A 336 -15.25 9.62 14.02
CA LEU A 336 -16.49 8.84 14.00
C LEU A 336 -17.45 9.33 15.09
N THR A 337 -18.06 10.48 14.86
CA THR A 337 -18.94 11.14 15.84
C THR A 337 -20.42 11.01 15.48
N GLY A 338 -20.74 10.42 14.33
CA GLY A 338 -22.09 10.49 13.74
C GLY A 338 -22.41 11.85 13.11
N LYS A 339 -21.44 12.80 13.12
CA LYS A 339 -21.53 14.12 12.48
C LYS A 339 -20.54 14.20 11.33
N TYR A 340 -20.62 15.26 10.51
CA TYR A 340 -19.67 15.54 9.43
C TYR A 340 -19.45 14.35 8.47
N GLU A 341 -20.55 13.73 8.01
CA GLU A 341 -20.51 12.59 7.08
C GLU A 341 -19.83 11.32 7.64
N THR A 342 -19.81 11.13 8.97
CA THR A 342 -19.28 9.92 9.62
C THR A 342 -20.37 9.11 10.32
N SER A 343 -20.11 7.80 10.49
CA SER A 343 -20.91 6.91 11.34
C SER A 343 -20.41 6.94 12.80
N LYS A 344 -21.09 6.21 13.69
CA LYS A 344 -20.63 6.00 15.07
C LYS A 344 -19.62 4.84 15.13
N PRO A 345 -18.70 4.81 16.12
CA PRO A 345 -17.65 3.81 16.18
C PRO A 345 -18.14 2.43 16.62
N ASN A 346 -19.35 2.34 17.21
CA ASN A 346 -19.95 1.14 17.76
C ASN A 346 -21.17 0.62 16.95
N GLU A 347 -21.45 1.21 15.79
CA GLU A 347 -22.54 0.78 14.89
C GLU A 347 -21.98 0.55 13.48
N VAL A 348 -22.36 -0.54 12.82
CA VAL A 348 -22.12 -0.72 11.38
C VAL A 348 -23.43 -0.51 10.63
N THR A 349 -23.50 0.58 9.89
CA THR A 349 -24.61 0.89 8.97
C THR A 349 -24.16 0.69 7.52
N ALA A 350 -25.12 0.42 6.63
CA ALA A 350 -24.89 0.35 5.19
C ALA A 350 -25.93 1.16 4.43
N GLY A 351 -25.54 1.80 3.33
CA GLY A 351 -26.46 2.57 2.48
C GLY A 351 -25.95 2.79 1.07
N VAL A 352 -26.89 2.90 0.13
CA VAL A 352 -26.61 3.15 -1.28
C VAL A 352 -26.41 4.65 -1.52
N GLY A 353 -25.24 5.04 -2.00
CA GLY A 353 -24.91 6.43 -2.34
C GLY A 353 -24.85 7.40 -1.15
N THR A 354 -25.05 6.93 0.09
CA THR A 354 -25.03 7.77 1.29
C THR A 354 -23.62 7.95 1.82
N ARG A 355 -23.32 9.12 2.40
CA ARG A 355 -22.00 9.43 2.97
C ARG A 355 -21.90 9.19 4.48
N GLY A 356 -23.00 9.37 5.22
CA GLY A 356 -23.08 9.21 6.69
C GLY A 356 -23.24 7.77 7.19
N THR A 357 -22.86 6.77 6.40
CA THR A 357 -22.96 5.34 6.72
C THR A 357 -21.56 4.77 6.97
N SER A 358 -21.47 3.67 7.72
CA SER A 358 -20.19 2.98 7.92
C SER A 358 -19.70 2.36 6.61
N ILE A 359 -20.60 1.64 5.93
CA ILE A 359 -20.36 0.99 4.65
C ILE A 359 -21.17 1.72 3.58
N ARG A 360 -20.51 2.27 2.57
CA ARG A 360 -21.17 2.88 1.41
C ARG A 360 -21.17 1.90 0.25
N ILE A 361 -22.34 1.74 -0.38
CA ILE A 361 -22.49 1.01 -1.64
C ILE A 361 -22.66 2.04 -2.75
N PRO A 362 -21.75 2.12 -3.74
CA PRO A 362 -21.89 3.06 -4.85
C PRO A 362 -23.19 2.86 -5.63
N ASN A 363 -23.77 3.94 -6.16
CA ASN A 363 -24.98 3.87 -6.99
C ASN A 363 -24.80 2.94 -8.20
N ALA A 364 -23.61 2.97 -8.83
CA ALA A 364 -23.29 2.09 -9.95
C ALA A 364 -23.31 0.60 -9.53
N VAL A 365 -22.75 0.26 -8.37
CA VAL A 365 -22.75 -1.10 -7.81
C VAL A 365 -24.16 -1.57 -7.49
N ALA A 366 -25.01 -0.68 -6.94
CA ALA A 366 -26.40 -1.01 -6.68
C ALA A 366 -27.19 -1.26 -7.97
N ALA A 367 -26.94 -0.47 -9.01
CA ALA A 367 -27.58 -0.61 -10.32
C ALA A 367 -27.12 -1.88 -11.07
N GLU A 368 -25.81 -2.16 -11.08
CA GLU A 368 -25.21 -3.33 -11.73
C GLU A 368 -25.35 -4.61 -10.90
N ARG A 369 -25.74 -4.49 -9.62
CA ARG A 369 -25.90 -5.57 -8.63
C ARG A 369 -24.61 -6.36 -8.37
N LYS A 370 -23.44 -5.74 -8.57
CA LYS A 370 -22.10 -6.31 -8.32
C LYS A 370 -21.04 -5.21 -8.27
N GLY A 371 -19.89 -5.50 -7.67
CA GLY A 371 -18.73 -4.61 -7.59
C GLY A 371 -18.10 -4.57 -6.21
N TYR A 372 -17.89 -3.36 -5.69
CA TYR A 372 -17.19 -3.09 -4.42
C TYR A 372 -18.10 -2.39 -3.41
N MET A 373 -17.70 -2.45 -2.14
CA MET A 373 -18.23 -1.58 -1.08
C MET A 373 -17.09 -0.71 -0.55
N GLU A 374 -17.42 0.43 0.07
CA GLU A 374 -16.46 1.30 0.72
C GLU A 374 -16.67 1.25 2.23
N ASP A 375 -15.65 0.82 2.98
CA ASP A 375 -15.60 0.97 4.43
C ASP A 375 -15.03 2.35 4.79
N ARG A 376 -15.87 3.20 5.37
CA ARG A 376 -15.53 4.60 5.70
C ARG A 376 -14.98 4.76 7.12
N ARG A 377 -14.95 3.66 7.89
CA ARG A 377 -14.55 3.65 9.29
C ARG A 377 -13.03 3.77 9.52
N PRO A 378 -12.11 3.34 8.64
CA PRO A 378 -10.68 3.56 8.88
C PRO A 378 -10.30 5.05 8.85
N ALA A 379 -9.46 5.48 9.78
CA ALA A 379 -8.88 6.83 9.82
C ALA A 379 -7.57 6.92 9.03
N GLY A 380 -7.17 8.14 8.68
CA GLY A 380 -5.96 8.39 7.88
C GLY A 380 -4.68 7.80 8.47
N ASP A 381 -4.57 7.69 9.80
CA ASP A 381 -3.42 7.18 10.55
C ASP A 381 -3.44 5.66 10.75
N ALA A 382 -4.43 4.98 10.18
CA ALA A 382 -4.54 3.53 10.26
C ALA A 382 -3.49 2.85 9.37
N ASP A 383 -2.96 1.72 9.87
CA ASP A 383 -1.99 0.90 9.14
C ASP A 383 -2.70 0.20 7.98
N PRO A 384 -2.31 0.44 6.71
CA PRO A 384 -3.00 -0.14 5.57
C PRO A 384 -2.92 -1.66 5.52
N TYR A 385 -1.86 -2.28 6.07
CA TYR A 385 -1.76 -3.74 6.17
C TYR A 385 -2.79 -4.28 7.17
N LEU A 386 -2.92 -3.66 8.34
CA LEU A 386 -3.87 -4.11 9.36
C LEU A 386 -5.31 -3.86 8.94
N VAL A 387 -5.61 -2.69 8.36
CA VAL A 387 -6.95 -2.36 7.85
C VAL A 387 -7.39 -3.34 6.77
N SER A 388 -6.56 -3.53 5.73
CA SER A 388 -6.91 -4.40 4.61
C SER A 388 -7.05 -5.87 5.04
N ALA A 389 -6.13 -6.38 5.87
CA ALA A 389 -6.20 -7.75 6.38
C ALA A 389 -7.40 -7.97 7.30
N ARG A 390 -7.70 -7.02 8.19
CA ARG A 390 -8.84 -7.11 9.11
C ARG A 390 -10.18 -7.05 8.40
N LEU A 391 -10.31 -6.16 7.43
CA LEU A 391 -11.50 -6.05 6.58
C LEU A 391 -11.71 -7.35 5.79
N PHE A 392 -10.66 -7.85 5.13
CA PHE A 392 -10.72 -9.13 4.42
C PHE A 392 -11.17 -10.27 5.33
N ALA A 393 -10.48 -10.45 6.47
CA ALA A 393 -10.77 -11.54 7.39
C ALA A 393 -12.21 -11.50 7.92
N SER A 394 -12.71 -10.32 8.25
CA SER A 394 -14.06 -10.15 8.77
C SER A 394 -15.12 -10.40 7.69
N CYS A 395 -14.90 -9.93 6.46
CA CYS A 395 -15.83 -10.14 5.36
C CYS A 395 -15.90 -11.60 4.92
N VAL A 396 -14.78 -12.31 4.85
CA VAL A 396 -14.72 -13.70 4.36
C VAL A 396 -14.66 -14.75 5.48
N CYS A 397 -14.88 -14.35 6.73
CA CYS A 397 -14.91 -15.22 7.91
C CYS A 397 -13.59 -16.01 8.15
N ILE A 398 -12.44 -15.38 7.92
CA ILE A 398 -11.14 -15.97 8.26
C ILE A 398 -10.89 -15.80 9.76
N GLU A 399 -10.75 -16.92 10.47
CA GLU A 399 -10.20 -16.91 11.83
C GLU A 399 -8.80 -16.29 11.80
N SER A 400 -8.54 -15.32 12.67
CA SER A 400 -7.32 -14.49 12.63
C SER A 400 -6.80 -14.16 14.04
N PRO A 401 -6.40 -15.18 14.83
CA PRO A 401 -5.89 -14.97 16.18
C PRO A 401 -4.66 -14.03 16.23
N GLU A 402 -3.89 -13.95 15.15
CA GLU A 402 -2.74 -13.04 15.04
C GLU A 402 -3.15 -11.56 15.00
N LEU A 403 -4.27 -11.23 14.35
CA LEU A 403 -4.84 -9.88 14.38
C LEU A 403 -5.36 -9.54 15.78
N ASP A 404 -6.02 -10.50 16.44
CA ASP A 404 -6.51 -10.33 17.80
C ASP A 404 -5.35 -10.13 18.80
N LEU A 405 -4.22 -10.84 18.64
CA LEU A 405 -3.02 -10.66 19.46
C LEU A 405 -2.41 -9.25 19.27
N ILE A 406 -2.27 -8.80 18.03
CA ILE A 406 -1.71 -7.47 17.73
C ILE A 406 -2.65 -6.35 18.18
N SER A 407 -3.96 -6.59 18.19
CA SER A 407 -4.95 -5.61 18.64
C SER A 407 -4.67 -5.09 20.05
N SER A 408 -4.03 -5.89 20.92
CA SER A 408 -3.60 -5.45 22.26
C SER A 408 -2.62 -4.26 22.26
N PHE A 409 -1.84 -4.08 21.20
CA PHE A 409 -0.93 -2.92 21.04
C PHE A 409 -1.65 -1.66 20.54
N HIS A 410 -2.83 -1.82 19.92
CA HIS A 410 -3.60 -0.74 19.34
C HIS A 410 -4.84 -0.35 20.17
N GLU A 411 -5.28 -1.22 21.08
CA GLU A 411 -6.47 -1.00 21.91
C GLU A 411 -6.33 0.27 22.75
N ARG A 412 -7.32 1.15 22.64
CA ARG A 412 -7.45 2.38 23.43
C ARG A 412 -8.65 2.29 24.36
N SER A 413 -8.65 3.10 25.41
CA SER A 413 -9.72 3.12 26.42
C SER A 413 -11.12 3.35 25.83
N TRP A 414 -11.23 4.17 24.79
CA TRP A 414 -12.51 4.48 24.13
C TRP A 414 -13.08 3.31 23.30
N MET A 415 -12.24 2.35 22.91
CA MET A 415 -12.62 1.21 22.06
C MET A 415 -13.34 0.10 22.86
N LYS A 416 -13.32 0.18 24.19
CA LYS A 416 -14.05 -0.73 25.08
C LYS A 416 -15.53 -0.34 25.09
N PHE A 417 -16.25 -0.74 24.06
CA PHE A 417 -17.70 -0.72 24.08
C PHE A 417 -18.13 -1.77 25.11
N GLY A 418 -18.39 -1.37 26.36
CA GLY A 418 -18.86 -2.30 27.39
C GLY A 418 -20.05 -3.09 26.87
N ASP A 419 -20.17 -4.38 27.25
CA ASP A 419 -21.15 -5.36 26.75
C ASP A 419 -22.43 -4.69 26.22
N LEU A 420 -22.43 -4.37 24.92
CA LEU A 420 -23.58 -3.85 24.21
C LEU A 420 -24.48 -5.05 23.88
N SER A 421 -25.02 -5.70 24.92
CA SER A 421 -26.07 -6.70 24.83
C SER A 421 -27.44 -6.07 24.85
#